data_AF-A0A654KGT1-F1
#
_entry.id   AF-A0A654KGT1-F1
#
_cell.length_a   1.000
_cell.length_b   1.000
_cell.length_c   1.000
_cell.angle_alpha   90.00
_cell.angle_beta   90.00
_cell.angle_gamma   90.00
#
_symmetry.space_group_name_H-M   'P 1'
#
loop_
_entity.id
_entity.type
_entity.pdbx_description
1 polymer ?
#
loop_
_entity_poly.entity_id
_entity_poly.type
_entity_poly.pdbx_seq_one_letter_code
_entity_poly.pdbx_strand_id
1 'polypeptide(L)' 'MNLEDIKLKLAKNNVTPSFLIKKLSNDENTYVRRMVAQREDLSQDLVEKLALDESIWVRGAIKKCYGITQEPEPQDLTM' A
#
# COMPACT_ATOMS: atom_id res chain seq x y z
N MET A 1 1.20 -23.84 -4.76
CA MET A 1 1.16 -22.36 -4.66
C MET A 1 -0.25 -22.01 -4.21
N ASN A 2 -0.39 -21.43 -3.02
CA ASN A 2 -1.70 -21.02 -2.52
C ASN A 2 -2.04 -19.59 -3.00
N LEU A 3 -3.27 -19.15 -2.76
CA LEU A 3 -3.73 -17.81 -3.18
C LEU A 3 -2.85 -16.69 -2.61
N GLU A 4 -2.38 -16.86 -1.38
CA GLU A 4 -1.56 -15.89 -0.66
C GLU A 4 -0.18 -15.70 -1.28
N ASP A 5 0.45 -16.79 -1.71
CA ASP A 5 1.71 -16.75 -2.46
C ASP A 5 1.57 -15.97 -3.77
N ILE A 6 0.43 -16.12 -4.46
CA ILE A 6 0.15 -15.42 -5.72
C ILE A 6 0.00 -13.92 -5.47
N LYS A 7 -0.78 -13.53 -4.46
CA LYS A 7 -0.96 -12.12 -4.08
C LYS A 7 0.37 -11.46 -3.72
N LEU A 8 1.21 -12.13 -2.93
CA LEU A 8 2.53 -11.61 -2.56
C LEU A 8 3.45 -11.43 -3.76
N LYS A 9 3.43 -12.35 -4.73
CA LYS A 9 4.18 -12.21 -5.98
C LYS A 9 3.68 -11.03 -6.81
N LEU A 10 2.36 -10.87 -6.93
CA LEU A 10 1.77 -9.76 -7.67
C LEU A 10 2.09 -8.40 -7.02
N ALA A 11 2.02 -8.32 -5.69
CA ALA A 11 2.35 -7.09 -4.95
C ALA A 11 3.81 -6.65 -5.18
N LYS A 12 4.75 -7.61 -5.21
CA LYS A 12 6.19 -7.35 -5.48
C LYS A 12 6.49 -6.98 -6.93
N ASN A 13 5.66 -7.41 -7.87
CA ASN A 13 5.98 -7.32 -9.28
C ASN A 13 5.64 -5.92 -9.84
N ASN A 14 6.65 -5.14 -10.23
CA ASN A 14 6.48 -3.77 -10.73
C ASN A 14 5.63 -3.67 -12.01
N VAL A 15 5.54 -4.73 -12.83
CA VAL A 15 4.66 -4.74 -14.02
C VAL A 15 3.23 -5.19 -13.74
N THR A 16 2.86 -5.48 -12.49
CA THR A 16 1.47 -5.80 -12.14
C THR A 16 0.56 -4.63 -12.47
N PRO A 17 -0.54 -4.85 -13.22
CA PRO A 17 -1.48 -3.80 -13.59
C PRO A 17 -2.00 -3.00 -12.39
N SER A 18 -2.16 -1.69 -12.57
CA SER A 18 -2.58 -0.76 -11.50
C SER A 18 -3.90 -1.16 -10.84
N PHE A 19 -4.87 -1.69 -11.58
CA PHE A 19 -6.14 -2.14 -11.01
C PHE A 19 -5.96 -3.32 -10.02
N LEU A 20 -5.00 -4.22 -10.28
CA LEU A 20 -4.66 -5.29 -9.35
C LEU A 20 -3.92 -4.74 -8.13
N ILE A 21 -3.01 -3.77 -8.32
CA ILE A 21 -2.36 -3.09 -7.20
C ILE A 21 -3.40 -2.40 -6.31
N LYS A 22 -4.40 -1.72 -6.89
CA LYS A 22 -5.52 -1.14 -6.14
C LYS A 22 -6.27 -2.20 -5.36
N LYS A 23 -6.54 -3.38 -5.93
CA LYS A 23 -7.17 -4.50 -5.21
C LYS A 23 -6.30 -5.01 -4.07
N LEU A 24 -5.01 -5.23 -4.31
CA LEU A 24 -4.06 -5.73 -3.31
C LEU A 24 -3.80 -4.72 -2.18
N SER A 25 -3.94 -3.42 -2.44
CA SER A 25 -3.90 -2.39 -1.38
C SER A 25 -5.07 -2.49 -0.39
N ASN A 26 -6.15 -3.20 -0.75
CA ASN A 26 -7.33 -3.46 0.10
C ASN A 26 -7.32 -4.90 0.64
N ASP A 27 -6.24 -5.65 0.43
CA ASP A 27 -6.22 -7.06 0.83
C ASP A 27 -6.32 -7.18 2.36
N GLU A 28 -7.11 -8.12 2.85
CA GLU A 28 -7.25 -8.39 4.29
C GLU A 28 -5.91 -8.76 4.92
N ASN A 29 -5.01 -9.35 4.13
CA ASN A 29 -3.68 -9.70 4.59
C ASN A 29 -2.76 -8.48 4.64
N THR A 30 -2.44 -8.05 5.87
CA THR A 30 -1.48 -6.98 6.16
C THR A 30 -0.13 -7.15 5.47
N TYR A 31 0.35 -8.39 5.28
CA TYR A 31 1.60 -8.62 4.54
C TYR A 31 1.49 -8.26 3.06
N VAL A 32 0.35 -8.55 2.43
CA VAL A 32 0.09 -8.15 1.04
C VAL A 32 0.05 -6.63 0.92
N ARG A 33 -0.70 -5.95 1.80
CA ARG A 33 -0.76 -4.47 1.81
C ARG A 33 0.61 -3.84 2.06
N ARG A 34 1.40 -4.41 2.98
CA ARG A 34 2.77 -3.97 3.24
C ARG A 34 3.66 -4.13 2.01
N MET A 35 3.52 -5.24 1.27
CA MET A 35 4.29 -5.43 0.05
C MET A 35 3.93 -4.41 -1.02
N VAL A 36 2.64 -4.02 -1.12
CA VAL A 36 2.21 -2.92 -1.99
C VAL A 36 2.84 -1.60 -1.54
N ALA A 37 2.80 -1.28 -0.24
CA ALA A 37 3.38 -0.06 0.32
C ALA A 37 4.90 0.08 0.12
N GLN A 38 5.61 -1.01 -0.15
CA GLN A 38 7.05 -1.00 -0.44
C GLN A 38 7.39 -0.68 -1.90
N ARG A 39 6.39 -0.45 -2.75
CA ARG A 39 6.60 -0.11 -4.16
C ARG A 39 6.84 1.38 -4.34
N GLU A 40 7.66 1.73 -5.34
CA GLU A 40 8.02 3.11 -5.68
C GLU A 40 7.19 3.69 -6.85
N ASP A 41 6.22 2.92 -7.36
CA ASP A 41 5.39 3.26 -8.53
C ASP A 41 3.89 3.38 -8.20
N LEU A 42 3.54 3.66 -6.95
CA LEU A 42 2.16 3.83 -6.53
C LEU A 42 1.62 5.20 -6.97
N SER A 43 0.33 5.24 -7.28
CA SER A 43 -0.39 6.50 -7.46
C SER A 43 -0.56 7.23 -6.12
N GLN A 44 -0.68 8.55 -6.17
CA GLN A 44 -0.86 9.40 -4.98
C GLN A 44 -2.00 8.92 -4.07
N ASP A 45 -3.19 8.61 -4.62
CA ASP A 45 -4.32 8.09 -3.84
C ASP A 45 -3.98 6.81 -3.04
N LEU A 46 -3.12 5.95 -3.60
CA LEU A 46 -2.71 4.72 -2.90
C LEU A 46 -1.66 5.02 -1.83
N VAL A 47 -0.79 6.00 -2.06
CA VAL A 47 0.17 6.47 -1.05
C VAL A 47 -0.57 7.03 0.15
N GLU A 48 -1.53 7.93 -0.06
CA GLU A 48 -2.37 8.53 0.99
C GLU A 48 -3.16 7.48 1.75
N LYS A 49 -3.81 6.58 1.02
CA LYS A 49 -4.54 5.46 1.62
C LYS A 49 -3.64 4.60 2.51
N LEU A 50 -2.47 4.18 2.02
CA LEU A 50 -1.58 3.30 2.76
C LEU A 50 -0.87 4.03 3.91
N ALA A 51 -0.74 5.36 3.84
CA ALA A 51 -0.28 6.19 4.94
C ALA A 51 -1.28 6.21 6.11
N LEU A 52 -2.56 5.99 5.82
CA LEU A 52 -3.65 5.86 6.79
C LEU A 52 -4.03 4.40 7.09
N ASP A 53 -3.26 3.41 6.62
CA ASP A 53 -3.55 2.00 6.86
C ASP A 53 -3.57 1.69 8.37
N GLU A 54 -4.48 0.82 8.79
CA GLU A 54 -4.60 0.38 10.19
C GLU A 54 -3.29 -0.22 10.76
N SER A 55 -2.47 -0.83 9.89
CA SER A 55 -1.25 -1.49 10.31
C SER A 55 -0.05 -0.53 10.37
N ILE A 56 0.59 -0.45 11.53
CA ILE A 56 1.86 0.27 11.73
C ILE A 56 2.96 -0.16 10.75
N TRP A 57 2.95 -1.42 10.31
CA TRP A 57 3.95 -1.95 9.39
C TRP A 57 3.74 -1.47 7.96
N VAL A 58 2.48 -1.26 7.57
CA VAL A 58 2.12 -0.69 6.27
C VAL A 58 2.45 0.80 6.27
N ARG A 59 2.03 1.54 7.31
CA ARG A 59 2.35 2.97 7.47
C ARG A 59 3.86 3.24 7.50
N GLY A 60 4.61 2.41 8.22
CA GLY A 60 6.08 2.52 8.26
C GLY A 60 6.74 2.23 6.90
N ALA A 61 6.22 1.27 6.14
CA ALA A 61 6.73 0.95 4.81
C ALA A 61 6.50 2.10 3.83
N ILE A 62 5.27 2.62 3.73
CA ILE A 62 4.94 3.69 2.80
C ILE A 62 5.69 4.99 3.15
N LYS A 63 5.80 5.32 4.44
CA LYS A 63 6.59 6.46 4.93
C LYS A 63 8.05 6.37 4.52
N LYS A 64 8.64 5.17 4.60
CA LYS A 64 10.01 4.94 4.17
C LYS A 64 10.19 5.11 2.65
N CYS A 65 9.23 4.62 1.85
CA CYS A 65 9.33 4.66 0.38
C CYS A 65 9.07 6.06 -0.20
N TYR A 66 8.10 6.80 0.34
CA TYR A 66 7.68 8.11 -0.20
C TYR A 66 8.10 9.30 0.66
N GLY A 67 8.88 9.07 1.73
CA GLY A 67 9.37 10.15 2.59
C GLY A 67 8.25 10.93 3.29
N ILE A 68 7.14 10.27 3.63
CA ILE A 68 5.98 10.92 4.25
C ILE A 68 6.37 11.37 5.67
N THR A 69 6.70 12.65 5.83
CA THR A 69 7.25 13.18 7.10
C THR A 69 6.20 13.52 8.14
N GLN A 70 4.92 13.64 7.76
CA GLN A 70 3.80 14.05 8.61
C GLN A 70 2.71 12.95 8.61
N GLU A 71 2.03 12.71 9.73
CA GLU A 71 0.76 11.98 9.68
C GLU A 71 -0.24 12.86 8.90
N PRO A 72 -1.02 12.32 7.94
CA PRO A 72 -2.03 13.12 7.26
C PRO A 72 -2.97 13.68 8.34
N GLU A 73 -3.07 15.00 8.42
CA GLU A 73 -3.95 15.65 9.38
C GLU A 73 -5.39 15.17 9.12
N PRO A 74 -6.21 14.90 10.15
CA PRO A 74 -7.59 14.43 10.00
C PRO A 74 -8.48 15.32 9.13
N GLN A 75 -8.00 16.51 8.78
CA GLN A 75 -8.67 17.59 8.06
C GLN A 75 -8.74 17.36 6.54
N ASP A 76 -7.88 16.49 5.98
CA ASP A 76 -7.88 16.17 4.53
C ASP A 76 -8.87 15.05 4.15
N LEU A 77 -9.61 14.49 5.12
CA LEU A 77 -10.58 13.40 4.90
C LEU A 77 -12.01 13.88 4.60
N THR A 78 -12.23 15.19 4.46
CA THR A 78 -13.52 15.77 4.08
C THR A 78 -13.41 16.49 2.75
N MET A 79 -13.66 15.74 1.66
CA MET A 79 -14.31 16.26 0.45
C MET A 79 -15.38 15.26 0.00
#